data_AF-A0A453JWM7-F1
#
_entry.id   AF-A0A453JWM7-F1
#
_cell.length_a   1.000
_cell.length_b   1.000
_cell.length_c   1.000
_cell.angle_alpha   90.00
_cell.angle_beta   90.00
_cell.angle_gamma   90.00
#
_symmetry.space_group_name_H-M   'P 1'
#
loop_
_entity.id
_entity.type
_entity.pdbx_description
1 polymer ?
#
loop_
_entity_poly.entity_id
_entity_poly.type
_entity_poly.pdbx_seq_one_letter_code
_entity_poly.pdbx_strand_id
1 'polypeptide(L)' 'MRPSIKNFVVSGGVASNQYVRTRLNHIAEKNGLQLVSPPPSLCTDNGVMIAWTGIEHFVPGRFEDPPPADEPDDMQVT' A
#
# COMPACT_ATOMS: atom_id res chain seq x y z
N MET A 1 -20.74 -12.64 12.31
CA MET A 1 -19.96 -13.58 11.46
C MET A 1 -18.60 -12.94 11.22
N ARG A 2 -17.48 -13.65 11.47
CA ARG A 2 -16.15 -13.11 11.15
C ARG A 2 -15.86 -13.32 9.66
N PRO A 3 -15.25 -12.36 8.95
CA PRO A 3 -14.93 -12.54 7.54
C PRO A 3 -13.93 -13.68 7.36
N SER A 4 -14.12 -14.50 6.33
CA SER A 4 -13.15 -15.52 5.93
C SER A 4 -11.96 -14.85 5.27
N ILE A 5 -10.78 -14.92 5.90
CA ILE A 5 -9.53 -14.40 5.36
C ILE A 5 -8.88 -15.48 4.51
N LYS A 6 -8.53 -15.14 3.27
CA LYS A 6 -7.89 -16.06 2.29
C LYS A 6 -6.49 -15.63 1.88
N ASN A 7 -6.19 -14.34 2.00
CA ASN A 7 -4.94 -13.74 1.50
C ASN A 7 -4.19 -13.06 2.63
N PHE A 8 -2.86 -13.19 2.61
CA PHE A 8 -1.92 -12.42 3.41
C PHE A 8 -1.10 -11.56 2.47
N VAL A 9 -1.21 -10.23 2.58
CA VAL A 9 -0.50 -9.30 1.69
C VAL A 9 0.69 -8.71 2.44
N VAL A 10 1.86 -8.66 1.78
CA VAL A 10 3.05 -8.00 2.32
C VAL A 10 3.69 -7.06 1.27
N SER A 11 3.96 -5.83 1.68
CA SER A 11 4.63 -4.78 0.90
C SER A 11 5.57 -3.98 1.81
N GLY A 12 6.31 -3.02 1.25
CA GLY A 12 7.35 -2.24 1.93
C GLY A 12 8.76 -2.67 1.54
N GLY A 13 9.75 -1.82 1.77
CA GLY A 13 11.14 -2.09 1.36
C GLY A 13 11.73 -3.38 1.95
N VAL A 14 11.38 -3.72 3.19
CA VAL A 14 11.79 -4.99 3.81
C VAL A 14 11.10 -6.20 3.16
N ALA A 15 9.88 -6.04 2.66
CA ALA A 15 9.16 -7.10 1.97
C ALA A 15 9.78 -7.45 0.60
N SER A 16 10.55 -6.53 0.02
CA SER A 16 11.36 -6.78 -1.19
C SER A 16 12.50 -7.79 -0.94
N ASN A 17 12.86 -8.05 0.32
CA ASN A 17 13.88 -9.03 0.65
C ASN A 17 13.36 -10.46 0.38
N GLN A 18 14.05 -11.18 -0.51
CA GLN A 18 13.64 -12.53 -0.92
C GLN A 18 13.60 -13.52 0.23
N TYR A 19 14.55 -13.45 1.18
CA TYR A 19 14.57 -14.34 2.34
C TYR A 19 13.34 -14.12 3.23
N VAL A 20 13.03 -12.86 3.54
CA VAL A 20 11.84 -12.48 4.32
C VAL A 20 10.57 -12.99 3.64
N ARG A 21 10.41 -12.71 2.34
CA ARG A 21 9.23 -13.14 1.56
C ARG A 21 9.06 -14.67 1.56
N THR A 22 10.14 -15.41 1.36
CA THR A 22 10.11 -16.88 1.42
C THR A 22 9.66 -17.37 2.78
N ARG A 23 10.17 -16.81 3.89
CA ARG A 23 9.77 -17.22 5.24
C ARG A 23 8.31 -16.89 5.53
N LEU A 24 7.82 -15.74 5.08
CA LEU A 24 6.40 -15.36 5.19
C LEU A 24 5.49 -16.28 4.37
N ASN A 25 5.94 -16.76 3.21
CA ASN A 25 5.15 -17.67 2.38
C ASN A 25 4.90 -19.01 3.09
N HIS A 26 5.94 -19.58 3.73
CA HIS A 26 5.78 -20.80 4.53
C HIS A 26 4.79 -20.61 5.69
N ILE A 27 4.76 -19.42 6.30
CA ILE A 27 3.79 -19.09 7.35
C ILE A 27 2.38 -18.99 6.76
N ALA A 28 2.22 -18.34 5.60
CA ALA A 28 0.93 -18.23 4.93
C ALA A 28 0.36 -19.61 4.58
N GLU A 29 1.17 -20.46 3.95
CA GLU A 29 0.80 -21.84 3.58
C GLU A 29 0.38 -22.67 4.80
N LYS A 30 1.13 -22.59 5.90
CA LYS A 30 0.79 -23.29 7.16
C LYS A 30 -0.58 -22.87 7.72
N ASN A 31 -1.02 -21.66 7.44
CA ASN A 31 -2.31 -21.13 7.89
C ASN A 31 -3.41 -21.22 6.81
N GLY A 32 -3.15 -21.90 5.68
CA GLY A 32 -4.11 -22.01 4.57
C GLY A 32 -4.38 -20.68 3.86
N LEU A 33 -3.42 -19.76 3.88
CA LEU A 33 -3.51 -18.44 3.26
C LEU A 33 -2.60 -18.38 2.01
N GLN A 34 -3.00 -17.56 1.04
CA GLN A 34 -2.14 -17.20 -0.09
C GLN A 34 -1.32 -15.95 0.25
N LEU A 35 0.01 -16.02 0.16
CA LEU A 35 0.85 -14.82 0.23
C LEU A 35 0.76 -14.05 -1.09
N VAL A 36 0.47 -12.75 -0.99
CA VAL A 36 0.52 -11.82 -2.12
C VAL A 36 1.55 -10.75 -1.81
N SER A 37 2.46 -10.50 -2.75
CA SER A 37 3.46 -9.46 -2.63
C SER A 37 3.66 -8.80 -4.01
N PRO A 38 3.73 -7.46 -4.09
CA PRO A 38 3.99 -6.80 -5.35
C PRO A 38 5.40 -7.15 -5.89
N PRO A 39 5.68 -6.86 -7.17
CA PRO A 39 7.04 -6.85 -7.68
C PRO A 39 7.95 -5.99 -6.80
N PRO A 40 9.23 -6.37 -6.57
CA PRO A 40 10.13 -5.65 -5.66
C PRO A 40 10.27 -4.15 -5.97
N SER A 41 10.19 -3.75 -7.23
CA SER A 41 10.23 -2.35 -7.68
C SER A 41 9.01 -1.52 -7.25
N LEU A 42 7.91 -2.18 -6.90
CA LEU A 42 6.67 -1.55 -6.42
C LEU A 42 6.47 -1.71 -4.91
N CYS A 43 7.29 -2.51 -4.24
CA CYS A 43 7.22 -2.71 -2.79
C CYS A 43 7.80 -1.54 -1.99
N THR A 44 8.82 -0.85 -2.50
CA THR A 44 9.40 0.35 -1.85
C THR A 44 8.53 1.57 -2.09
N ASP A 45 8.63 2.59 -1.23
CA ASP A 45 7.90 3.85 -1.39
C ASP A 45 8.11 4.43 -2.79
N ASN A 46 7.00 4.65 -3.51
CA ASN A 46 7.03 5.13 -4.88
C ASN A 46 5.77 5.96 -5.19
N GLY A 47 5.83 6.81 -6.22
CA GLY A 47 4.68 7.63 -6.62
C GLY A 47 3.51 6.83 -7.20
N VAL A 48 3.74 5.59 -7.68
CA VAL A 48 2.70 4.75 -8.31
C VAL A 48 1.65 4.32 -7.28
N MET A 49 2.06 3.94 -6.06
CA MET A 49 1.10 3.56 -5.01
C MET A 49 0.22 4.74 -4.58
N ILE A 50 0.78 5.96 -4.57
CA ILE A 50 0.05 7.19 -4.26
C ILE A 50 -0.96 7.50 -5.38
N ALA A 51 -0.50 7.49 -6.64
CA ALA A 51 -1.37 7.72 -7.80
C ALA A 51 -2.50 6.69 -7.90
N TRP A 52 -2.21 5.40 -7.68
CA TRP A 52 -3.21 4.34 -7.69
C TRP A 52 -4.25 4.53 -6.59
N THR A 53 -3.80 4.81 -5.36
CA THR A 53 -4.70 5.10 -4.23
C THR A 53 -5.57 6.32 -4.53
N GLY A 54 -4.99 7.37 -5.13
CA GLY A 54 -5.72 8.55 -5.59
C GLY A 54 -6.82 8.21 -6.59
N ILE A 55 -6.57 7.35 -7.58
CA ILE A 55 -7.57 6.90 -8.55
C ILE A 55 -8.69 6.09 -7.88
N GLU A 56 -8.35 5.13 -7.00
CA GLU A 56 -9.30 4.32 -6.23
C GLU A 56 -10.22 5.17 -5.34
N HIS A 57 -9.74 6.33 -4.90
CA HIS A 57 -10.51 7.33 -4.16
C HIS A 57 -11.31 8.27 -5.07
N PHE A 58 -10.70 8.74 -6.16
CA PHE A 58 -11.31 9.72 -7.06
C PHE A 58 -12.54 9.16 -7.79
N VAL A 59 -12.46 7.94 -8.30
CA VAL A 59 -13.56 7.28 -9.04
C VAL A 59 -14.87 7.22 -8.24
N PRO A 60 -14.88 6.81 -6.96
CA PRO A 60 -16.09 6.84 -6.12
C PRO A 60 -16.40 8.22 -5.50
N GLY A 61 -15.69 9.30 -5.85
CA GLY A 61 -15.92 10.64 -5.32
C GLY A 61 -15.39 10.88 -3.91
N ARG A 62 -14.35 10.15 -3.48
CA ARG A 62 -13.73 10.27 -2.14
C ARG A 62 -12.50 11.16 -2.17
N PHE A 63 -12.71 12.43 -2.45
CA PHE A 63 -11.64 13.44 -2.47
C PHE A 63 -12.15 14.74 -1.84
N GLU A 64 -11.22 15.58 -1.44
CA GLU A 64 -11.50 16.92 -0.94
C GLU A 64 -11.23 17.93 -2.07
N ASP A 65 -11.92 19.06 -2.02
CA ASP A 65 -11.60 20.18 -2.90
C ASP A 65 -10.18 20.67 -2.61
N PRO A 66 -9.44 21.11 -3.64
CA PRO A 66 -8.14 21.70 -3.41
C PRO A 66 -8.28 22.91 -2.46
N PRO A 67 -7.25 23.16 -1.63
CA PRO A 67 -7.24 24.34 -0.79
C PRO A 67 -7.36 25.63 -1.63
N PRO A 68 -7.84 26.74 -1.03
CA PRO A 68 -7.84 28.05 -1.68
C PRO A 68 -6.45 28.42 -2.20
N ALA A 69 -6.39 29.08 -3.36
CA ALA A 69 -5.11 29.43 -3.99
C ALA A 69 -4.27 30.45 -3.19
N ASP A 70 -4.89 31.13 -2.22
CA ASP A 70 -4.29 32.10 -1.32
C ASP A 70 -3.90 31.52 0.06
N GLU A 71 -4.06 30.21 0.26
CA GLU A 71 -3.61 29.56 1.49
C GLU A 71 -2.06 29.57 1.56
N PRO A 72 -1.47 29.98 2.70
CA PRO A 72 -0.02 30.05 2.83
C PRO A 72 0.61 28.66 2.70
N ASP A 73 1.70 28.56 1.92
CA ASP A 73 2.44 27.32 1.71
C ASP A 73 3.03 26.80 3.04
N ASP A 74 2.83 25.52 3.34
CA ASP A 74 3.35 24.84 4.54
C ASP A 74 4.88 24.95 4.66
N MET A 75 5.58 25.21 3.54
CA MET A 75 7.03 25.48 3.54
C MET A 75 7.43 26.86 4.08
N GLN A 76 6.48 27.75 4.41
CA GLN A 76 6.76 29.09 4.94
C GLN A 76 6.86 29.12 6.47
N VAL A 77 6.69 27.98 7.15
CA VAL A 77 6.79 27.86 8.61
C VAL A 77 8.12 27.18 9.00
N THR A 78 9.24 27.88 8.84
CA THR A 78 10.54 27.53 9.44
C THR A 78 11.16 28.73 10.14
#